data_AF-S9SVH3-F1
#
_entry.id   AF-S9SVH3-F1
#
_cell.length_a   1.000
_cell.length_b   1.000
_cell.length_c   1.000
_cell.angle_alpha   90.00
_cell.angle_beta   90.00
_cell.angle_gamma   90.00
#
_symmetry.space_group_name_H-M   'P 1'
#
loop_
_entity.id
_entity.type
_entity.pdbx_description
1 polymer ?
#
loop_
_entity_poly.entity_id
_entity_poly.type
_entity_poly.pdbx_seq_one_letter_code
_entity_poly.pdbx_strand_id
1 'polypeptide(L)' 'MKGNPVPKPGGGYWNHLQEMQDSYKGLSKIKRGLEGSLQNPNLSDSIRKTLQDSLSKANTNLKKIEDLFAPFGGVK' A
#
# COMPACT_ATOMS: atom_id res chain seq x y z
N MET A 1 -10.01 17.48 -2.51
CA MET A 1 -10.05 16.69 -1.26
C MET A 1 -9.61 17.45 0.01
N LYS A 2 -9.68 18.80 0.08
CA LYS A 2 -9.37 19.55 1.32
C LYS A 2 -10.59 20.23 1.92
N GLY A 3 -11.71 19.52 2.05
CA GLY A 3 -12.92 20.07 2.66
C GLY A 3 -13.32 19.26 3.86
N ASN A 4 -13.09 19.79 5.07
CA ASN A 4 -13.43 19.26 6.40
C ASN A 4 -12.35 18.36 7.08
N PRO A 5 -11.33 18.96 7.72
CA PRO A 5 -10.31 18.21 8.45
C PRO A 5 -10.87 17.61 9.75
N VAL A 6 -10.55 16.35 10.03
CA VAL A 6 -11.04 15.63 11.23
C VAL A 6 -10.10 15.90 12.40
N PRO A 7 -10.58 16.39 13.55
CA PRO A 7 -9.72 16.65 14.72
C PRO A 7 -9.23 15.35 15.38
N LYS A 8 -8.03 15.38 15.96
CA LYS A 8 -7.46 14.26 16.73
C LYS A 8 -7.70 14.44 18.23
N PRO A 9 -7.87 13.35 19.01
CA PRO A 9 -7.72 13.41 20.46
C PRO A 9 -6.31 13.90 20.82
N GLY A 10 -6.20 14.97 21.61
CA GLY A 10 -4.90 15.58 21.98
C GLY A 10 -4.45 16.74 21.08
N GLY A 11 -5.26 17.16 20.11
CA GLY A 11 -5.01 18.33 19.27
C GLY A 11 -4.50 18.03 17.87
N GLY A 12 -4.65 18.99 16.96
CA GLY A 12 -4.33 18.84 15.53
C GLY A 12 -5.43 18.12 14.73
N TYR A 13 -5.12 17.81 13.46
CA TYR A 13 -6.06 17.22 12.51
C TYR A 13 -5.44 16.04 11.78
N TRP A 14 -6.27 15.04 11.46
CA TRP A 14 -5.90 13.97 10.54
C TRP A 14 -5.62 14.52 9.15
N ASN A 15 -4.56 14.00 8.52
CA ASN A 15 -4.26 14.28 7.13
C ASN A 15 -4.40 12.97 6.36
N HIS A 16 -5.64 12.48 6.25
CA HIS A 16 -5.97 11.21 5.61
C HIS A 16 -5.44 11.11 4.19
N LEU A 17 -5.37 12.25 3.46
CA LEU A 17 -4.77 12.29 2.14
C LEU A 17 -3.29 11.87 2.19
N GLN A 18 -2.50 12.51 3.06
CA GLN A 18 -1.09 12.18 3.25
C GLN A 18 -0.92 10.75 3.77
N GLU A 19 -1.74 10.34 4.75
CA GLU A 19 -1.69 8.98 5.32
C GLU A 19 -1.92 7.89 4.27
N MET A 20 -2.84 8.12 3.33
CA MET A 20 -3.08 7.21 2.21
C MET A 20 -1.94 7.22 1.18
N GLN A 21 -1.35 8.38 0.88
CA GLN A 21 -0.16 8.47 0.02
C GLN A 21 1.06 7.75 0.63
N ASP A 22 1.28 7.91 1.94
CA ASP A 22 2.34 7.24 2.67
C ASP A 22 2.12 5.72 2.70
N SER A 23 0.87 5.29 2.89
CA SER A 23 0.48 3.88 2.82
C SER A 23 0.75 3.28 1.44
N TYR A 24 0.40 3.99 0.36
CA TYR A 24 0.68 3.57 -1.01
C TYR A 24 2.19 3.43 -1.27
N LYS A 25 2.99 4.40 -0.81
CA LYS A 25 4.45 4.36 -0.91
C LYS A 25 5.04 3.17 -0.13
N GLY A 26 4.53 2.90 1.07
CA GLY A 26 4.92 1.75 1.89
C GLY A 26 4.61 0.42 1.20
N LEU A 27 3.38 0.24 0.73
CA LEU A 27 2.95 -0.96 0.00
C LEU A 27 3.76 -1.17 -1.29
N SER A 28 4.07 -0.10 -2.00
CA SER A 28 4.90 -0.17 -3.22
C SER A 28 6.32 -0.67 -2.94
N LYS A 29 6.91 -0.28 -1.80
CA LYS A 29 8.22 -0.79 -1.37
C LYS A 29 8.14 -2.27 -0.98
N ILE A 30 7.11 -2.66 -0.22
CA ILE A 30 6.87 -4.06 0.17
C ILE A 30 6.71 -4.94 -1.06
N LYS A 31 5.89 -4.52 -2.02
CA LYS A 31 5.70 -5.20 -3.32
C LYS A 31 7.04 -5.49 -3.98
N ARG A 32 7.89 -4.47 -4.17
CA ARG A 32 9.21 -4.62 -4.80
C ARG A 32 10.12 -5.60 -4.04
N GLY A 33 10.10 -5.55 -2.70
CA GLY A 33 10.87 -6.48 -1.86
C GLY A 33 10.40 -7.93 -1.99
N LEU A 34 9.08 -8.15 -2.10
CA LEU A 34 8.49 -9.47 -2.32
C LEU A 34 8.81 -10.00 -3.72
N GLU A 35 8.70 -9.17 -4.75
CA GLU A 35 9.08 -9.50 -6.13
C GLU A 35 10.56 -9.91 -6.21
N GLY A 36 11.46 -9.14 -5.59
CA GLY A 36 12.88 -9.48 -5.51
C GLY A 36 13.14 -10.78 -4.75
N SER A 37 12.44 -11.00 -3.63
CA SER A 37 12.58 -12.24 -2.85
C SER A 37 12.15 -13.48 -3.64
N LEU A 38 11.09 -13.36 -4.45
CA LEU A 38 10.57 -14.45 -5.29
C LEU A 38 11.50 -14.87 -6.43
N GLN A 39 12.46 -14.02 -6.81
CA GLN A 39 13.50 -14.34 -7.78
C GLN A 39 14.54 -15.34 -7.25
N ASN A 40 14.58 -15.58 -5.93
CA ASN A 40 15.48 -16.58 -5.37
C ASN A 40 15.05 -18.01 -5.82
N PRO A 41 15.90 -18.74 -6.56
CA PRO A 41 15.58 -20.09 -7.02
C PRO A 41 15.56 -21.12 -5.87
N ASN A 42 16.23 -20.83 -4.75
CA ASN A 42 16.41 -21.75 -3.62
C ASN A 42 15.29 -21.66 -2.56
N LEU A 43 14.17 -21.00 -2.86
CA LEU A 43 13.02 -20.97 -1.96
C LEU A 43 12.33 -22.33 -1.93
N SER A 44 11.99 -22.81 -0.73
CA SER A 44 11.04 -23.92 -0.60
C SER A 44 9.66 -23.51 -1.12
N ASP A 45 8.86 -24.49 -1.53
CA ASP A 45 7.51 -24.24 -2.05
C ASP A 45 6.61 -23.53 -1.04
N SER A 46 6.74 -23.87 0.25
CA SER A 46 5.98 -23.24 1.33
C SER A 46 6.31 -21.75 1.49
N ILE A 47 7.60 -21.39 1.44
CA ILE A 47 8.04 -19.99 1.53
C ILE A 47 7.62 -19.24 0.26
N ARG A 48 7.82 -19.86 -0.92
CA ARG A 48 7.39 -19.30 -2.19
C ARG A 48 5.89 -18.96 -2.17
N LYS A 49 5.06 -19.89 -1.71
CA LYS A 49 3.60 -19.68 -1.58
C LYS A 49 3.27 -18.54 -0.62
N THR A 50 3.92 -18.50 0.54
CA THR A 50 3.73 -17.42 1.53
C THR A 50 4.08 -16.03 0.95
N LEU A 51 5.18 -15.94 0.21
CA LEU A 51 5.61 -14.71 -0.45
C LEU A 51 4.63 -14.30 -1.57
N GLN A 52 4.17 -15.25 -2.38
CA GLN A 52 3.17 -15.00 -3.42
C GLN A 52 1.84 -14.51 -2.84
N ASP A 53 1.35 -15.13 -1.77
CA ASP A 53 0.11 -14.72 -1.11
C ASP A 53 0.25 -13.31 -0.50
N SER A 54 1.41 -12.99 0.07
CA SER A 54 1.74 -11.66 0.57
C SER A 54 1.80 -10.62 -0.55
N LEU A 55 2.39 -10.98 -1.70
CA LEU A 55 2.46 -10.12 -2.89
C LEU A 55 1.07 -9.86 -3.46
N SER A 56 0.22 -10.87 -3.53
CA SER A 56 -1.17 -10.75 -3.96
C SER A 56 -1.97 -9.80 -3.06
N LYS A 57 -1.78 -9.89 -1.73
CA LYS A 57 -2.37 -8.95 -0.77
C LYS A 57 -1.86 -7.52 -0.96
N ALA A 58 -0.56 -7.33 -1.17
CA ALA A 58 0.01 -6.00 -1.43
C ALA A 58 -0.58 -5.39 -2.70
N ASN A 59 -0.64 -6.16 -3.80
CA ASN A 59 -1.25 -5.72 -5.06
C ASN A 59 -2.74 -5.39 -4.91
N THR A 60 -3.50 -6.20 -4.18
CA THR A 60 -4.92 -5.94 -3.91
C THR A 60 -5.12 -4.61 -3.19
N ASN A 61 -4.29 -4.30 -2.18
CA ASN A 61 -4.40 -3.05 -1.44
C ASN A 61 -3.93 -1.84 -2.25
N LEU A 62 -2.84 -1.97 -3.03
CA LEU A 62 -2.42 -0.93 -3.97
C LEU A 62 -3.55 -0.58 -4.93
N LYS A 63 -4.19 -1.59 -5.53
CA LYS A 63 -5.31 -1.40 -6.46
C LYS A 63 -6.49 -0.66 -5.82
N LYS A 64 -6.86 -1.01 -4.57
CA LYS A 64 -7.91 -0.28 -3.84
C LYS A 64 -7.58 1.20 -3.65
N ILE A 65 -6.31 1.53 -3.36
CA ILE A 65 -5.89 2.93 -3.21
C ILE A 65 -5.90 3.62 -4.58
N GLU A 66 -5.40 2.98 -5.63
CA GLU A 66 -5.45 3.51 -7.00
C GLU A 66 -6.89 3.82 -7.43
N ASP A 67 -7.82 2.89 -7.22
CA ASP A 67 -9.22 3.04 -7.57
C ASP A 67 -9.91 4.14 -6.77
N LEU A 68 -9.59 4.27 -5.48
CA LEU A 68 -10.09 5.34 -4.62
C LEU A 68 -9.63 6.72 -5.12
N PHE A 69 -8.40 6.82 -5.61
CA PHE A 69 -7.79 8.07 -6.06
C PHE A 69 -8.02 8.38 -7.55
N ALA A 70 -8.43 7.39 -8.35
CA ALA A 70 -8.62 7.53 -9.79
C ALA A 70 -9.53 8.71 -10.18
N PRO A 71 -10.71 8.92 -9.55
CA PRO A 71 -11.58 10.08 -9.86
C PRO A 71 -10.95 11.44 -9.52
N PHE A 72 -9.88 11.45 -8.73
CA PHE A 72 -9.21 12.65 -8.23
C PHE A 72 -7.86 12.92 -8.89
N GLY A 73 -7.58 12.26 -10.02
CA GLY A 73 -6.33 12.41 -10.77
C GLY A 73 -5.22 11.43 -10.36
N GLY A 74 -5.58 10.36 -9.65
CA GLY A 74 -4.66 9.29 -9.26
C GLY A 74 -3.87 9.58 -7.98
N VAL A 75 -3.07 8.58 -7.57
CA VAL A 75 -2.17 8.70 -6.42
C VAL A 75 -0.95 9.51 -6.87
N LYS A 76 -0.74 10.68 -6.27
CA LYS A 76 0.44 11.54 -6.49
C LYS A 76 1.53 11.26 -5.48
#